data_AF-A0A2J6XI26-F1
#
_entry.id   AF-A0A2J6XI26-F1
#
_cell.length_a   1.000
_cell.length_b   1.000
_cell.length_c   1.000
_cell.angle_alpha   90.00
_cell.angle_beta   90.00
_cell.angle_gamma   90.00
#
_symmetry.space_group_name_H-M   'P 1'
#
loop_
_entity.id
_entity.type
_entity.pdbx_description
1 polymer ?
#
loop_
_entity_poly.entity_id
_entity_poly.type
_entity_poly.pdbx_seq_one_letter_code
_entity_poly.pdbx_strand_id
1 'polypeptide(L)'
;MVSNISGPSRQGHDQRDQNRNDINSQQNREIKPRPIGDKCNPLCPFFKCGQKALRFSTDHYRGRPIKVAMCAWIGDKCIGASCRYAYCEKKAMLPDGRCGFAVENQPKKMKSFEEELSEENDIDLPQGFKSLPKKKI
;
A
#
# COMPACT_ATOMS: atom_id res chain seq x y z
N MET A 1 15.59 66.75 43.24
CA MET A 1 15.23 65.46 43.85
C MET A 1 14.75 64.56 42.72
N VAL A 2 15.51 63.50 42.46
CA VAL A 2 15.31 62.56 41.34
C VAL A 2 14.24 61.55 41.72
N SER A 3 13.18 61.44 40.92
CA SER A 3 12.19 60.37 41.05
C SER A 3 12.37 59.42 39.87
N ASN A 4 13.18 58.38 40.10
CA ASN A 4 13.31 57.24 39.20
C ASN A 4 11.99 56.46 39.20
N ILE A 5 11.32 56.39 38.05
CA ILE A 5 10.15 55.52 37.84
C ILE A 5 10.63 54.30 37.09
N SER A 6 10.81 53.21 37.83
CA SER A 6 11.11 51.88 37.33
C SER A 6 9.88 51.32 36.59
N GLY A 7 9.97 51.17 35.28
CA GLY A 7 8.91 50.55 34.47
C GLY A 7 8.84 49.03 34.71
N PRO A 8 7.64 48.41 34.64
CA PRO A 8 7.53 46.96 34.66
C PRO A 8 7.88 46.38 33.28
N SER A 9 8.96 45.59 33.25
CA SER A 9 9.41 44.83 32.10
C SER A 9 8.40 43.71 31.78
N ARG A 10 7.65 43.87 30.67
CA ARG A 10 6.74 42.84 30.16
C ARG A 10 7.55 41.74 29.47
N GLN A 11 7.91 40.70 30.21
CA GLN A 11 8.39 39.45 29.63
C GLN A 11 7.20 38.65 29.07
N GLY A 12 6.85 38.91 27.81
CA GLY A 12 5.94 38.06 27.05
C GLY A 12 6.68 36.81 26.60
N HIS A 13 6.44 35.68 27.26
CA HIS A 13 6.96 34.38 26.83
C HIS A 13 6.36 33.96 25.48
N ASP A 14 7.25 33.57 24.57
CA ASP A 14 7.05 32.96 23.24
C ASP A 14 6.16 31.69 23.26
N GLN A 15 4.85 31.84 23.44
CA GLN A 15 3.91 30.71 23.33
C GLN A 15 3.39 30.49 21.89
N ARG A 16 3.75 31.34 20.92
CA ARG A 16 3.21 31.29 19.56
C ARG A 16 3.93 30.35 18.60
N ASP A 17 5.19 30.01 18.86
CA ASP A 17 5.98 29.19 17.93
C ASP A 17 5.83 27.68 18.17
N GLN A 18 5.42 27.25 19.36
CA GLN A 18 5.23 25.83 19.66
C GLN A 18 3.98 25.26 18.97
N ASN A 19 2.92 26.07 18.80
CA ASN A 19 1.63 25.61 18.25
C ASN A 19 1.65 25.41 16.71
N ARG A 20 2.68 25.91 16.00
CA ARG A 20 2.85 25.65 14.56
C ARG A 20 3.47 24.29 14.26
N ASN A 21 4.27 23.76 15.17
CA ASN A 21 5.01 22.52 14.94
C ASN A 21 4.13 21.26 15.13
N ASP A 22 3.09 21.33 15.96
CA ASP A 22 2.16 20.20 16.18
C ASP A 22 1.18 19.98 15.00
N ILE A 23 0.82 21.03 14.26
CA ILE A 23 -0.06 20.92 13.07
C ILE A 23 0.67 20.21 11.92
N ASN A 24 1.99 20.40 11.82
CA ASN A 24 2.79 19.90 10.70
C ASN A 24 3.18 18.42 10.85
N SER A 25 3.26 17.92 12.09
CA SER A 25 3.58 16.52 12.39
C SER A 25 2.47 15.53 11.94
N GLN A 26 1.22 15.99 11.86
CA GLN A 26 0.11 15.14 11.39
C GLN A 26 0.03 14.99 9.86
N GLN A 27 0.76 15.83 9.10
CA GLN A 27 0.67 15.89 7.63
C GLN A 27 1.52 14.81 6.93
N ASN A 28 2.38 14.08 7.66
CA ASN A 28 3.22 13.03 7.09
C ASN A 28 2.70 11.60 7.38
N ARG A 29 1.38 11.42 7.37
CA ARG A 29 0.81 10.06 7.34
C ARG A 29 0.94 9.52 5.92
N GLU A 30 1.98 8.73 5.71
CA GLU A 30 2.25 8.09 4.41
C GLU A 30 1.00 7.34 3.92
N ILE A 31 0.51 7.72 2.74
CA ILE A 31 -0.70 7.15 2.14
C ILE A 31 -0.42 5.68 1.80
N LYS A 32 -1.17 4.74 2.38
CA LYS A 32 -0.97 3.30 2.13
C LYS A 32 -1.88 2.77 1.02
N PRO A 33 -1.42 1.76 0.25
CA PRO A 33 -2.25 1.07 -0.73
C PRO A 33 -3.40 0.33 -0.03
N ARG A 34 -4.55 0.19 -0.72
CA ARG A 34 -5.77 -0.43 -0.16
C ARG A 34 -6.33 -1.51 -1.09
N PRO A 35 -5.64 -2.66 -1.25
CA PRO A 35 -6.16 -3.77 -2.03
C PRO A 35 -7.41 -4.39 -1.38
N ILE A 36 -8.24 -5.05 -2.19
CA ILE A 36 -9.35 -5.90 -1.70
C ILE A 36 -8.92 -7.34 -1.98
N GLY A 37 -8.50 -8.05 -0.93
CA GLY A 37 -7.79 -9.33 -1.09
C GLY A 37 -6.47 -9.12 -1.83
N ASP A 38 -6.25 -9.84 -2.92
CA ASP A 38 -5.09 -9.72 -3.80
C ASP A 38 -5.28 -8.72 -4.95
N LYS A 39 -6.50 -8.20 -5.15
CA LYS A 39 -6.86 -7.35 -6.29
C LYS A 39 -6.76 -5.86 -5.98
N CYS A 40 -6.52 -5.07 -7.03
CA CYS A 40 -6.58 -3.61 -6.96
C CYS A 40 -8.01 -3.12 -6.68
N ASN A 41 -8.11 -2.05 -5.88
CA ASN A 41 -9.37 -1.43 -5.50
C ASN A 41 -9.54 -0.07 -6.21
N PRO A 42 -10.69 0.21 -6.85
CA PRO A 42 -10.99 1.52 -7.44
C PRO A 42 -10.96 2.69 -6.45
N LEU A 43 -11.20 2.42 -5.16
CA LEU A 43 -11.14 3.40 -4.07
C LEU A 43 -9.72 3.54 -3.47
N CYS A 44 -8.73 2.78 -3.97
CA CYS A 44 -7.35 2.93 -3.55
C CYS A 44 -6.83 4.33 -3.95
N PRO A 45 -6.11 5.05 -3.07
CA PRO A 45 -5.55 6.37 -3.40
C PRO A 45 -4.67 6.39 -4.66
N PHE A 46 -4.01 5.26 -4.93
CA PHE A 46 -3.10 5.08 -6.07
C PHE A 46 -3.79 4.54 -7.33
N PHE A 47 -5.07 4.16 -7.28
CA PHE A 47 -5.80 3.71 -8.45
C PHE A 47 -6.23 4.92 -9.27
N LYS A 48 -5.82 4.97 -10.54
CA LYS A 48 -6.10 6.08 -11.46
C LYS A 48 -6.70 5.57 -12.77
N CYS A 49 -7.40 6.46 -13.45
CA CYS A 49 -7.95 6.24 -14.79
C CYS A 49 -7.22 7.15 -15.78
N GLY A 50 -6.66 6.59 -16.84
CA GLY A 50 -5.95 7.34 -17.89
C GLY A 50 -6.85 8.36 -18.60
N GLN A 51 -8.15 8.07 -18.71
CA GLN A 51 -9.15 8.99 -19.27
C GLN A 51 -9.67 10.03 -18.27
N LYS A 52 -9.15 10.07 -17.04
CA LYS A 52 -9.61 10.96 -15.96
C LYS A 52 -11.12 10.90 -15.69
N ALA A 53 -11.75 9.78 -16.04
CA ALA A 53 -13.19 9.55 -15.91
C ALA A 53 -13.60 9.02 -14.52
N LEU A 54 -12.63 8.62 -13.68
CA LEU A 54 -12.91 8.09 -12.34
C LEU A 54 -13.42 9.21 -11.42
N ARG A 55 -14.62 9.06 -10.89
CA ARG A 55 -15.24 9.95 -9.90
C ARG A 55 -15.69 9.15 -8.68
N PHE A 56 -15.67 9.78 -7.51
CA PHE A 56 -16.20 9.17 -6.29
C PHE A 56 -17.56 9.80 -5.98
N SER A 57 -18.56 8.95 -5.77
CA SER A 57 -19.90 9.35 -5.34
C SER A 57 -20.23 8.67 -4.02
N THR A 58 -21.30 9.13 -3.38
CA THR A 58 -21.88 8.49 -2.19
C THR A 58 -23.18 7.82 -2.60
N ASP A 59 -23.25 6.52 -2.41
CA ASP A 59 -24.44 5.69 -2.60
C ASP A 59 -24.98 5.27 -1.22
N HIS A 60 -26.21 4.76 -1.13
CA HIS A 60 -26.80 4.33 0.14
C HIS A 60 -27.16 2.85 0.10
N TYR A 61 -26.44 2.04 0.89
CA TYR A 61 -26.75 0.63 1.04
C TYR A 61 -27.36 0.38 2.42
N ARG A 62 -28.62 -0.09 2.44
CA ARG A 62 -29.39 -0.33 3.69
C ARG A 62 -29.40 0.91 4.62
N GLY A 63 -29.61 2.09 4.04
CA GLY A 63 -29.63 3.37 4.76
C GLY A 63 -28.27 3.90 5.22
N ARG A 64 -27.16 3.19 4.93
CA ARG A 64 -25.80 3.66 5.27
C ARG A 64 -25.11 4.24 4.04
N PRO A 65 -24.51 5.43 4.12
CA PRO A 65 -23.75 6.00 3.02
C PRO A 65 -22.47 5.20 2.78
N ILE A 66 -22.24 4.80 1.53
CA ILE A 66 -21.04 4.09 1.07
C ILE A 66 -20.37 4.89 -0.05
N LYS A 67 -19.04 4.93 -0.05
CA LYS A 67 -18.30 5.53 -1.17
C LYS A 67 -18.27 4.55 -2.33
N VAL A 68 -18.63 5.02 -3.52
CA VAL A 68 -18.65 4.24 -4.75
C VAL A 68 -17.80 4.93 -5.81
N ALA A 69 -16.99 4.15 -6.52
CA ALA A 69 -16.26 4.62 -7.69
C ALA A 69 -17.17 4.55 -8.93
N MET A 70 -17.31 5.66 -9.62
CA MET A 70 -18.12 5.83 -10.83
C MET A 70 -17.22 6.21 -12.01
N CYS A 71 -17.59 5.75 -13.20
CA CYS A 71 -16.99 6.15 -14.46
C CYS A 71 -17.85 7.25 -15.10
N ALA A 72 -17.39 8.50 -15.07
CA ALA A 72 -18.13 9.62 -15.64
C ALA A 72 -18.26 9.56 -17.18
N TRP A 73 -17.43 8.76 -17.86
CA TRP A 73 -17.51 8.59 -19.31
C TRP A 73 -18.65 7.65 -19.71
N ILE A 74 -18.84 6.55 -18.97
CA ILE A 74 -19.91 5.57 -19.23
C ILE A 74 -21.19 5.94 -18.48
N GLY A 75 -21.08 6.59 -17.32
CA GLY A 75 -22.18 6.91 -16.42
C GLY A 75 -22.50 5.81 -15.40
N ASP A 76 -21.69 4.76 -15.30
CA ASP A 76 -21.94 3.59 -14.42
C ASP A 76 -20.80 3.34 -13.42
N LYS A 77 -20.95 2.35 -12.54
CA LYS A 77 -19.95 1.93 -11.55
C LYS A 77 -18.64 1.56 -12.24
N CYS A 78 -17.52 1.96 -11.64
CA CYS A 78 -16.20 1.64 -12.17
C CYS A 78 -15.95 0.13 -12.08
N ILE A 79 -15.65 -0.49 -13.22
CA ILE A 79 -15.29 -1.91 -13.33
C ILE A 79 -13.88 -2.25 -12.79
N GLY A 80 -13.16 -1.25 -12.29
CA GLY A 80 -11.85 -1.42 -11.66
C GLY A 80 -10.75 -1.87 -12.60
N ALA A 81 -9.94 -2.84 -12.16
CA ALA A 81 -8.71 -3.25 -12.85
C ALA A 81 -8.97 -3.88 -14.23
N SER A 82 -10.20 -4.34 -14.52
CA SER A 82 -10.60 -4.82 -15.84
C SER A 82 -10.74 -3.70 -16.88
N CYS A 83 -10.76 -2.43 -16.45
CA CYS A 83 -10.82 -1.30 -17.37
C CYS A 83 -9.48 -1.12 -18.09
N ARG A 84 -9.50 -1.00 -19.42
CA ARG A 84 -8.29 -0.76 -20.24
C ARG A 84 -7.53 0.52 -19.87
N TYR A 85 -8.21 1.49 -19.26
CA TYR A 85 -7.61 2.75 -18.83
C TYR A 85 -7.22 2.74 -17.34
N ALA A 86 -7.40 1.65 -16.61
CA ALA A 86 -7.01 1.55 -15.22
C ALA A 86 -5.48 1.39 -15.10
N TYR A 87 -4.88 2.13 -14.17
CA TYR A 87 -3.48 1.93 -13.81
C TYR A 87 -3.24 2.32 -12.35
N CYS A 88 -2.14 1.83 -11.79
CA CYS A 88 -1.66 2.24 -10.47
C CYS A 88 -0.58 3.30 -10.63
N GLU A 89 -0.74 4.41 -9.92
CA GLU A 89 0.26 5.50 -9.87
C GLU A 89 1.62 5.01 -9.37
N LYS A 90 1.63 4.03 -8.46
CA LYS A 90 2.84 3.36 -7.95
C LYS A 90 3.32 2.21 -8.83
N LYS A 91 2.75 2.02 -10.03
CA LYS A 91 3.08 0.93 -10.97
C LYS A 91 2.97 -0.49 -10.39
N ALA A 92 2.15 -0.67 -9.35
CA ALA A 92 1.96 -1.94 -8.67
C ALA A 92 0.73 -2.73 -9.15
N MET A 93 0.07 -2.33 -10.25
CA MET A 93 -1.05 -3.08 -10.79
C MET A 93 -0.53 -4.08 -11.83
N LEU A 94 -0.75 -5.36 -11.58
CA LEU A 94 -0.39 -6.43 -12.50
C LEU A 94 -1.43 -6.56 -13.62
N PRO A 95 -1.07 -7.14 -14.78
CA PRO A 95 -2.00 -7.34 -15.91
C PRO A 95 -3.27 -8.12 -15.55
N ASP A 96 -3.16 -9.04 -14.58
CA ASP A 96 -4.31 -9.82 -14.06
C ASP A 96 -5.27 -9.00 -13.17
N GLY A 97 -4.95 -7.72 -12.93
CA GLY A 97 -5.66 -6.83 -12.01
C GLY A 97 -5.29 -7.00 -10.53
N ARG A 98 -4.27 -7.82 -10.24
CA ARG A 98 -3.71 -8.00 -8.89
C ARG A 98 -2.85 -6.80 -8.46
N CYS A 99 -2.79 -6.56 -7.16
CA CYS A 99 -1.97 -5.52 -6.55
C CYS A 99 -0.64 -6.12 -6.08
N GLY A 100 0.50 -5.66 -6.63
CA GLY A 100 1.83 -6.12 -6.23
C GLY A 100 2.10 -5.97 -4.73
N PHE A 101 1.65 -4.87 -4.12
CA PHE A 101 1.72 -4.70 -2.66
C PHE A 101 0.89 -5.73 -1.89
N ALA A 102 -0.21 -6.23 -2.45
CA ALA A 102 -0.99 -7.28 -1.79
C ALA A 102 -0.27 -8.62 -1.89
N VAL A 103 0.25 -8.95 -3.09
CA VAL A 103 0.95 -10.20 -3.36
C VAL A 103 2.22 -10.34 -2.54
N GLU A 104 3.02 -9.28 -2.42
CA GLU A 104 4.25 -9.29 -1.63
C GLU A 104 4.01 -9.45 -0.13
N ASN A 105 2.92 -8.86 0.37
CA ASN A 105 2.54 -8.95 1.78
C ASN A 105 1.72 -10.21 2.11
N GLN A 106 1.46 -11.11 1.15
CA GLN A 106 0.84 -12.38 1.48
C GLN A 106 1.81 -13.20 2.33
N PRO A 107 1.37 -13.75 3.47
CA PRO A 107 2.20 -14.64 4.25
C PRO A 107 2.50 -15.84 3.36
N LYS A 108 3.75 -15.95 2.88
CA LYS A 108 4.22 -17.20 2.30
C LYS A 108 3.95 -18.26 3.35
N LYS A 109 3.18 -19.29 3.00
CA LYS A 109 3.17 -20.51 3.81
C LYS A 109 4.63 -20.92 3.86
N MET A 110 5.28 -20.71 5.01
CA MET A 110 6.60 -21.25 5.23
C MET A 110 6.38 -22.76 5.20
N LYS A 111 6.66 -23.39 4.05
CA LYS A 111 6.91 -24.83 4.05
C LYS A 111 8.04 -25.04 5.04
N SER A 112 7.96 -26.10 5.84
CA SER A 112 9.12 -26.42 6.67
C SER A 112 10.30 -26.64 5.75
N PHE A 113 11.50 -26.24 6.17
CA PHE A 113 12.73 -26.48 5.42
C PHE A 113 12.88 -27.97 4.99
N GLU A 114 12.32 -28.88 5.79
CA GLU A 114 12.28 -30.32 5.52
C GLU A 114 11.33 -30.71 4.37
N GLU A 115 10.20 -30.03 4.21
CA GLU A 115 9.26 -30.24 3.10
C GLU A 115 9.85 -29.76 1.76
N GLU A 116 10.64 -28.68 1.76
CA GLU A 116 11.37 -28.20 0.57
C GLU A 116 12.48 -29.16 0.13
N LEU A 117 13.24 -29.74 1.06
CA LEU A 117 14.28 -30.74 0.73
C LEU A 117 13.68 -32.03 0.15
N SER A 118 12.50 -32.44 0.61
CA SER A 118 11.86 -33.68 0.12
C SER A 118 11.40 -33.58 -1.34
N GLU A 119 10.92 -32.41 -1.78
CA GLU A 119 10.48 -32.21 -3.17
C GLU A 119 11.65 -32.14 -4.17
N GLU A 120 12.88 -31.83 -3.71
CA GLU A 120 14.07 -31.74 -4.55
C GLU A 120 14.70 -33.12 -4.87
N ASN A 121 14.33 -34.16 -4.11
CA ASN A 121 14.85 -35.53 -4.31
C ASN A 121 14.13 -36.32 -5.43
N ASP A 122 13.04 -35.78 -5.99
CA ASP A 122 12.28 -36.40 -7.09
C ASP A 122 12.72 -35.92 -8.49
N ILE A 123 13.86 -35.23 -8.59
CA ILE A 123 14.50 -34.97 -9.88
C ILE A 123 15.15 -36.27 -10.33
N ASP A 124 14.55 -36.95 -11.31
CA ASP A 124 15.13 -38.10 -11.99
C ASP A 124 16.55 -37.77 -12.50
N LEU A 125 17.58 -38.15 -11.74
CA LEU A 125 18.95 -38.16 -12.24
C LEU A 125 19.00 -39.13 -13.44
N PRO A 126 19.53 -38.72 -14.60
CA PRO A 126 19.72 -39.64 -15.71
C PRO A 126 20.57 -40.83 -15.24
N GLN A 127 20.05 -42.04 -15.41
CA GLN A 127 20.70 -43.28 -14.99
C GLN A 127 22.03 -43.45 -15.72
N GLY A 128 23.15 -43.19 -15.03
CA GLY A 128 24.46 -43.33 -15.68
C GLY A 128 25.72 -43.16 -14.83
N PHE A 129 25.65 -42.61 -13.61
CA PHE A 129 26.87 -42.44 -12.81
C PHE A 129 27.12 -43.65 -11.90
N LYS A 130 27.90 -44.61 -12.40
CA LYS A 130 28.42 -45.73 -11.61
C LYS A 130 29.25 -45.16 -10.45
N SER A 131 28.88 -45.54 -9.23
CA SER A 131 29.58 -45.19 -8.00
C SER A 131 31.06 -45.60 -8.05
N LEU A 132 31.96 -44.63 -7.82
CA LEU A 132 33.38 -44.90 -7.57
C LEU A 132 33.53 -45.64 -6.21
N PRO A 133 34.32 -46.72 -6.14
CA PRO A 133 34.49 -47.47 -4.91
C PRO A 133 35.29 -46.65 -3.88
N LYS A 134 34.76 -46.57 -2.65
CA LYS A 134 35.42 -45.93 -1.51
C LYS A 134 36.71 -46.69 -1.19
N LYS A 135 37.88 -46.07 -1.40
CA LYS A 135 39.15 -46.54 -0.82
C LYS A 135 39.07 -46.40 0.70
N LYS A 136 39.24 -47.52 1.40
CA LYS A 136 39.45 -47.53 2.85
C LYS A 136 40.88 -47.05 3.14
N ILE A 137 41.01 -46.11 4.08
CA ILE A 137 42.25 -45.79 4.79
C ILE A 137 42.21 -46.54 6.11
#